data_AF-A0A0Q4LI78-F1
#
_entry.id   AF-A0A0Q4LI78-F1
#
_cell.length_a   1.000
_cell.length_b   1.000
_cell.length_c   1.000
_cell.angle_alpha   90.00
_cell.angle_beta   90.00
_cell.angle_gamma   90.00
#
_symmetry.space_group_name_H-M   'P 1'
#
loop_
_entity.id
_entity.type
_entity.pdbx_description
1 polymer ?
#
loop_
_entity_poly.entity_id
_entity_poly.type
_entity_poly.pdbx_seq_one_letter_code
_entity_poly.pdbx_strand_id
1 'polypeptide(L)'
;MVTNIIYSAVFIKKAKIYKKKHQSLVEDLYSLEESLLKNPQQGNDLGGGLFKIRLAVKSKDKGKSGGFRVITYLVSNNLNGIVINMLTLYDKSEESSIDKKELQNIIKAL
;
A
#
# COMPACT_ATOMS: atom_id res chain seq x y z
N MET A 1 -12.66 -11.85 -13.84
CA MET A 1 -11.60 -12.05 -12.84
C MET A 1 -12.00 -11.34 -11.57
N VAL A 2 -11.80 -11.95 -10.41
CA VAL A 2 -12.05 -11.30 -9.12
C VAL A 2 -10.74 -10.71 -8.62
N THR A 3 -10.77 -9.47 -8.14
CA THR A 3 -9.62 -8.82 -7.49
C THR A 3 -9.92 -8.71 -6.00
N ASN A 4 -9.06 -9.27 -5.16
CA ASN A 4 -9.20 -9.20 -3.69
C ASN A 4 -8.05 -8.39 -3.09
N ILE A 5 -8.34 -7.64 -2.03
CA ILE A 5 -7.34 -6.89 -1.26
C ILE A 5 -7.20 -7.51 0.12
N ILE A 6 -5.96 -7.81 0.52
CA ILE A 6 -5.61 -8.36 1.83
C ILE A 6 -4.55 -7.45 2.46
N TYR A 7 -4.59 -7.29 3.77
CA TYR A 7 -3.66 -6.44 4.52
C TYR A 7 -2.70 -7.30 5.34
N SER A 8 -1.40 -6.99 5.25
CA SER A 8 -0.43 -7.61 6.16
C SER A 8 -0.63 -7.11 7.59
N ALA A 9 -0.14 -7.87 8.58
CA ALA A 9 -0.11 -7.42 9.97
C ALA A 9 0.67 -6.09 10.14
N VAL A 10 1.75 -5.90 9.38
CA VAL A 10 2.56 -4.66 9.40
C VAL A 10 1.75 -3.47 8.88
N PHE A 11 1.02 -3.66 7.78
CA PHE A 11 0.16 -2.63 7.22
C PHE A 11 -0.90 -2.19 8.24
N ILE A 12 -1.62 -3.15 8.83
CA ILE A 12 -2.68 -2.86 9.81
C ILE A 12 -2.10 -2.08 11.00
N LYS A 13 -0.94 -2.50 11.52
CA LYS A 13 -0.28 -1.84 12.64
C LYS A 13 0.09 -0.38 12.30
N LYS A 14 0.79 -0.16 11.17
CA LYS A 14 1.19 1.19 10.74
C LYS A 14 -0.04 2.06 10.45
N ALA A 15 -1.06 1.53 9.79
CA ALA A 15 -2.28 2.27 9.44
C ALA A 15 -3.02 2.75 10.69
N LYS A 16 -3.11 1.92 11.74
CA LYS A 16 -3.69 2.30 13.04
C LYS A 16 -2.92 3.44 13.72
N ILE A 17 -1.60 3.47 13.60
CA ILE A 17 -0.77 4.55 14.15
C ILE A 17 -1.00 5.84 13.37
N TYR A 18 -0.94 5.77 12.04
CA TYR A 18 -1.08 6.96 11.18
C TYR A 18 -2.49 7.53 11.15
N LYS A 19 -3.54 6.71 11.29
CA LYS A 19 -4.92 7.17 11.42
C LYS A 19 -5.10 8.16 12.57
N LYS A 20 -4.35 8.00 13.66
CA LYS A 20 -4.39 8.92 14.80
C LYS A 20 -3.80 10.30 14.48
N LYS A 21 -2.87 10.37 13.53
CA LYS A 21 -2.19 11.59 13.10
C LYS A 21 -2.86 12.28 11.90
N HIS A 22 -3.55 11.49 11.06
CA HIS A 22 -4.10 11.94 9.79
C HIS A 22 -5.54 11.47 9.62
N GLN A 23 -6.48 12.38 9.88
CA GLN A 23 -7.90 12.06 9.93
C GLN A 23 -8.46 11.56 8.58
N SER A 24 -7.94 12.06 7.45
CA SER A 24 -8.40 11.65 6.11
C SER A 24 -7.82 10.32 5.63
N LEU A 25 -6.83 9.74 6.34
CA LEU A 25 -6.10 8.57 5.85
C LEU A 25 -7.01 7.39 5.53
N VAL A 26 -8.08 7.19 6.30
CA VAL A 26 -9.03 6.09 6.06
C VAL A 26 -9.74 6.27 4.72
N GLU A 27 -10.25 7.47 4.44
CA GLU A 27 -10.94 7.79 3.18
C GLU A 27 -9.97 7.77 1.99
N ASP A 28 -8.74 8.23 2.20
CA ASP A 28 -7.68 8.21 1.20
C ASP A 28 -7.28 6.75 0.85
N LEU A 29 -7.19 5.86 1.85
CA LEU A 29 -6.95 4.42 1.64
C LEU A 29 -8.13 3.73 0.95
N TYR A 30 -9.36 4.05 1.33
CA TYR A 30 -10.55 3.53 0.67
C TYR A 30 -10.59 3.90 -0.83
N SER A 31 -10.27 5.16 -1.14
CA SER A 31 -10.15 5.63 -2.53
C SER A 31 -9.05 4.90 -3.30
N LEU A 32 -7.94 4.59 -2.61
CA LEU A 32 -6.85 3.80 -3.18
C LEU A 32 -7.29 2.36 -3.47
N GLU A 33 -8.04 1.73 -2.57
CA GLU A 33 -8.59 0.38 -2.75
C GLU A 33 -9.51 0.31 -3.98
N GLU A 34 -10.43 1.26 -4.14
CA GLU A 34 -11.30 1.32 -5.33
C GLU A 34 -10.50 1.45 -6.63
N SER A 35 -9.40 2.22 -6.61
CA SER A 35 -8.49 2.34 -7.75
C SER A 35 -7.73 1.03 -8.00
N LEU A 36 -7.29 0.35 -6.94
CA LEU A 36 -6.55 -0.92 -7.02
C LEU A 36 -7.41 -2.04 -7.59
N LEU A 37 -8.69 -2.09 -7.25
CA LEU A 37 -9.62 -3.08 -7.81
C LEU A 37 -9.79 -2.92 -9.33
N LYS A 38 -9.68 -1.70 -9.85
CA LYS A 38 -9.75 -1.39 -11.29
C LYS A 38 -8.41 -1.58 -11.99
N ASN A 39 -7.31 -1.20 -11.33
CA ASN A 39 -5.95 -1.31 -11.84
C ASN A 39 -4.99 -1.84 -10.74
N PRO A 40 -4.84 -3.18 -10.64
CA PRO A 40 -3.99 -3.79 -9.63
C PRO A 40 -2.51 -3.41 -9.74
N GLN A 41 -2.02 -3.16 -10.97
CA GLN A 41 -0.62 -2.85 -11.28
C GLN A 41 -0.31 -1.34 -11.23
N GLN A 42 -1.14 -0.53 -10.56
CA GLN A 42 -0.90 0.91 -10.47
C GLN A 42 0.34 1.24 -9.61
N GLY A 43 1.02 2.33 -9.96
CA GLY A 43 2.19 2.82 -9.25
C GLY A 43 3.51 2.47 -9.96
N ASN A 44 4.61 2.61 -9.24
CA ASN A 44 5.93 2.27 -9.76
C ASN A 44 6.22 0.78 -9.52
N ASP A 45 6.45 0.04 -10.59
CA ASP A 45 6.95 -1.33 -10.51
C ASP A 45 8.33 -1.36 -9.83
N LEU A 46 8.46 -2.20 -8.80
CA LEU A 46 9.71 -2.46 -8.08
C LEU A 46 10.33 -3.82 -8.44
N GLY A 47 9.69 -4.56 -9.36
CA GLY A 47 10.05 -5.90 -9.78
C GLY A 47 9.43 -6.99 -8.90
N GLY A 48 9.29 -8.20 -9.46
CA GLY A 48 8.84 -9.37 -8.71
C GLY A 48 7.42 -9.24 -8.15
N GLY A 49 6.52 -8.52 -8.83
CA GLY A 49 5.14 -8.32 -8.41
C GLY A 49 4.93 -7.24 -7.35
N LEU A 50 5.98 -6.50 -6.97
CA LEU A 50 5.91 -5.40 -6.00
C LEU A 50 5.63 -4.07 -6.69
N PHE A 51 4.69 -3.29 -6.16
CA PHE A 51 4.38 -1.95 -6.66
C PHE A 51 4.45 -0.93 -5.54
N LYS A 52 4.96 0.26 -5.87
CA LYS A 52 5.04 1.42 -4.96
C LYS A 52 4.09 2.51 -5.41
N ILE A 53 3.12 2.80 -4.57
CA ILE A 53 2.06 3.76 -4.84
C ILE A 53 2.29 5.01 -4.00
N ARG A 54 2.20 6.19 -4.66
CA ARG A 54 2.26 7.49 -4.00
C ARG A 54 0.84 7.92 -3.64
N LEU A 55 0.49 7.84 -2.37
CA LEU A 55 -0.81 8.22 -1.84
C LEU A 55 -0.75 9.67 -1.34
N ALA A 56 -1.50 10.56 -2.00
CA ALA A 56 -1.78 11.86 -1.41
C ALA A 56 -2.72 11.67 -0.23
N VAL A 57 -2.42 12.31 0.90
CA VAL A 57 -3.31 12.33 2.06
C VAL A 57 -3.81 13.74 2.24
N LYS A 58 -5.13 13.93 2.14
CA LYS A 58 -5.75 15.26 2.11
C LYS A 58 -5.41 16.08 3.34
N SER A 59 -5.43 15.47 4.53
CA SER A 59 -5.14 16.14 5.79
C SER A 59 -3.69 16.63 5.94
N LYS A 60 -2.79 16.34 4.98
CA LYS A 60 -1.40 16.81 5.01
C LYS A 60 -1.15 18.08 4.19
N ASP A 61 -2.08 18.47 3.32
CA ASP A 61 -1.99 19.64 2.43
C ASP A 61 -0.64 19.81 1.69
N LYS A 62 0.07 18.69 1.45
CA LYS A 62 1.43 18.66 0.84
C LYS A 62 1.49 17.84 -0.45
N GLY A 63 0.34 17.56 -1.06
CA GLY A 63 0.22 16.78 -2.28
C GLY A 63 0.87 15.39 -2.19
N LYS A 64 1.20 14.78 -3.34
CA LYS A 64 1.75 13.41 -3.42
C LYS A 64 3.22 13.30 -2.96
N SER A 65 3.99 14.39 -3.01
CA SER A 65 5.42 14.37 -2.67
C SER A 65 5.65 14.24 -1.16
N GLY A 66 4.84 14.93 -0.35
CA GLY A 66 4.82 14.84 1.12
C GLY A 66 3.81 13.84 1.70
N GLY A 67 3.12 13.09 0.83
CA GLY A 67 2.15 12.08 1.21
C GLY A 67 2.77 10.72 1.57
N PHE A 68 1.90 9.72 1.64
CA PHE A 68 2.25 8.36 2.01
C PHE A 68 2.77 7.56 0.83
N ARG A 69 3.56 6.53 1.13
CA ARG A 69 3.95 5.49 0.18
C ARG A 69 3.34 4.19 0.66
N VAL A 70 2.60 3.53 -0.22
CA VAL A 70 2.03 2.20 0.00
C VAL A 70 2.78 1.22 -0.86
N ILE A 71 3.21 0.09 -0.29
CA ILE A 71 3.80 -1.01 -1.04
C ILE A 71 2.79 -2.14 -1.13
N THR A 72 2.54 -2.60 -2.35
CA THR A 72 1.66 -3.73 -2.64
C THR A 72 2.42 -4.88 -3.28
N TYR A 73 1.95 -6.11 -3.08
CA TYR A 73 2.45 -7.32 -3.72
C TYR A 73 1.31 -8.05 -4.43
N LEU A 74 1.42 -8.17 -5.74
CA LEU A 74 0.42 -8.84 -6.57
C LEU A 74 0.74 -10.32 -6.71
N VAL A 75 -0.24 -11.14 -6.37
CA VAL A 75 -0.22 -12.58 -6.60
C VAL A 75 -1.34 -12.90 -7.59
N SER A 76 -0.95 -13.32 -8.80
CA SER A 76 -1.91 -13.81 -9.79
C SER A 76 -2.14 -15.31 -9.55
N ASN A 77 -3.39 -15.71 -9.32
CA ASN A 77 -3.76 -17.11 -9.34
C ASN A 77 -4.54 -17.39 -10.63
N ASN A 78 -3.97 -18.24 -11.50
CA ASN A 78 -4.46 -18.51 -12.85
C ASN A 78 -5.94 -18.97 -12.91
N LEU A 79 -6.51 -19.43 -11.79
CA LEU A 79 -7.88 -19.94 -11.72
C LEU A 79 -8.87 -18.99 -10.99
N ASN A 80 -8.41 -18.05 -10.16
CA ASN A 80 -9.28 -17.32 -9.22
C ASN A 80 -9.19 -15.79 -9.31
N GLY A 81 -8.23 -15.25 -10.09
CA GLY A 81 -8.04 -13.80 -10.25
C GLY A 81 -6.80 -13.27 -9.54
N ILE A 82 -6.81 -11.98 -9.19
CA ILE A 82 -5.64 -11.27 -8.67
C ILE A 82 -5.84 -10.98 -7.18
N VAL A 83 -4.82 -11.29 -6.37
CA VAL A 83 -4.78 -10.89 -4.95
C VAL A 83 -3.76 -9.77 -4.79
N ILE A 84 -4.21 -8.66 -4.22
CA ILE A 84 -3.40 -7.49 -3.89
C ILE A 84 -3.10 -7.53 -2.39
N ASN A 85 -1.85 -7.80 -2.04
CA ASN A 85 -1.39 -7.76 -0.65
C ASN A 85 -0.86 -6.36 -0.34
N MET A 86 -1.57 -5.61 0.49
CA MET A 86 -1.13 -4.32 1.04
C MET A 86 -0.07 -4.62 2.12
N LEU A 87 1.21 -4.57 1.72
CA LEU A 87 2.33 -5.01 2.57
C LEU A 87 2.61 -4.03 3.71
N THR A 88 2.66 -2.75 3.40
CA THR A 88 3.03 -1.71 4.36
C THR A 88 2.73 -0.33 3.78
N LEU A 89 2.61 0.65 4.66
CA LEU A 89 2.54 2.06 4.31
C LEU A 89 3.46 2.85 5.22
N TYR A 90 4.05 3.91 4.68
CA TYR A 90 4.87 4.82 5.48
C TYR A 90 4.71 6.24 5.00
N ASP A 91 4.85 7.15 5.95
CA ASP A 91 4.85 8.57 5.69
C ASP A 91 6.23 9.02 5.22
N LYS A 92 6.34 9.67 4.06
CA LYS A 92 7.63 10.15 3.56
C LYS A 92 8.28 11.25 4.39
N SER A 93 7.49 12.03 5.13
CA SER A 93 8.07 13.02 6.04
C SER A 93 8.68 12.39 7.29
N GLU A 94 8.29 11.16 7.63
CA GLU A 94 8.80 10.44 8.81
C GLU A 94 9.83 9.36 8.43
N GLU A 95 9.67 8.72 7.26
CA GLU A 95 10.48 7.60 6.80
C GLU A 95 10.84 7.77 5.31
N SER A 96 12.13 7.82 5.00
CA SER A 96 12.56 8.19 3.64
C SER A 96 12.39 7.06 2.62
N SER A 97 12.55 5.81 3.05
CA SER A 97 12.48 4.60 2.25
C SER A 97 12.26 3.39 3.15
N ILE A 98 11.66 2.33 2.59
CA ILE A 98 11.62 1.02 3.22
C ILE A 98 12.74 0.13 2.67
N ASP A 99 13.36 -0.68 3.54
CA ASP A 99 14.39 -1.63 3.14
C ASP A 99 13.78 -2.82 2.38
N LYS A 100 14.47 -3.27 1.33
CA LYS A 100 14.14 -4.48 0.58
C LYS A 100 14.12 -5.71 1.49
N LYS A 101 15.01 -5.79 2.48
CA LYS A 101 15.04 -6.89 3.45
C LYS A 101 13.77 -6.94 4.30
N GLU A 102 13.27 -5.78 4.73
CA GLU A 102 12.01 -5.68 5.46
C GLU A 102 10.83 -6.15 4.60
N LEU A 103 10.77 -5.71 3.34
CA LEU A 103 9.73 -6.17 2.39
C LEU A 103 9.75 -7.69 2.22
N GLN A 104 10.93 -8.29 2.08
CA GLN A 104 11.05 -9.75 1.97
C GLN A 104 10.57 -10.47 3.24
N ASN A 105 10.86 -9.92 4.42
CA ASN A 105 10.38 -10.50 5.68
C ASN A 105 8.86 -10.42 5.80
N ILE A 106 8.25 -9.31 5.37
CA ILE A 106 6.79 -9.18 5.34
C ILE A 106 6.19 -10.22 4.39
N ILE A 107 6.75 -10.38 3.19
CA ILE A 107 6.27 -11.36 2.19
C ILE A 107 6.37 -12.79 2.71
N LYS A 108 7.45 -13.15 3.41
CA LYS A 108 7.62 -14.48 4.02
C LYS A 108 6.60 -14.78 5.13
N ALA A 109 5.97 -13.76 5.69
CA ALA A 109 5.01 -13.86 6.77
C ALA A 109 3.55 -13.70 6.30
N LEU A 110 3.30 -13.59 4.99
CA LEU A 110 1.97 -13.66 4.38
C LEU A 110 1.47 -15.11 4.36
#